data_AF-A0AAD5VGV5-F1
#
_entry.id   AF-A0AAD5VGV5-F1
#
_cell.length_a   1.000
_cell.length_b   1.000
_cell.length_c   1.000
_cell.angle_alpha   90.00
_cell.angle_beta   90.00
_cell.angle_gamma   90.00
#
_symmetry.space_group_name_H-M   'P 1'
#
loop_
_entity.id
_entity.type
_entity.pdbx_description
1 polymer ?
#
loop_
_entity_poly.entity_id
_entity_poly.type
_entity_poly.pdbx_seq_one_letter_code
_entity_poly.pdbx_strand_id
1 'polypeptide(L)'
;MTTDSFVPHQPNPEYDATQGVPATPEILSPASVMTSQNLIIASLSFAVLLFALFFVFTRKRFASRGNYLLLLGPSDAGKTAILSTLVYKYTLPTHTSMQTNLAEVTLPNAQKTIRTIDVPGHPRIRDQFKDYLPEAKAVAFVVDASTVSRNGAAVAEHLHHVLHALTSLPPSQIPPALVIVAHKSDLLKSSATASAQQLAINRVRTILERELEKRRTSQAGGVGVESLGAEGDEGSSELRGLDISGTGEFKFEKWDGGEVVFLGTHSVSNGSEKAAQSIEEKSSDSGLSPLLEWLEELA
;
A
#
# COMPACT_ATOMS: atom_id res chain seq x y z
N MET A 1 -67.67 -83.48 42.16
CA MET A 1 -67.37 -84.17 43.45
C MET A 1 -65.86 -84.35 43.53
N THR A 2 -65.31 -84.27 44.74
CA THR A 2 -63.88 -84.39 45.14
C THR A 2 -62.97 -83.25 44.66
N THR A 3 -62.65 -82.21 45.44
CA THR A 3 -61.88 -82.07 46.71
C THR A 3 -60.44 -82.57 46.68
N ASP A 4 -59.59 -81.75 47.31
CA ASP A 4 -58.28 -82.06 47.89
C ASP A 4 -57.11 -82.29 46.91
N SER A 5 -55.86 -81.91 47.21
CA SER A 5 -55.29 -81.29 48.40
C SER A 5 -53.84 -80.88 48.10
N PHE A 6 -53.40 -79.89 48.87
CA PHE A 6 -52.04 -79.51 49.24
C PHE A 6 -51.06 -80.67 49.45
N VAL A 7 -49.78 -80.54 49.04
CA VAL A 7 -48.55 -80.89 49.81
C VAL A 7 -47.32 -80.18 49.18
N PRO A 8 -46.36 -79.68 49.99
CA PRO A 8 -45.31 -78.73 49.58
C PRO A 8 -43.92 -79.38 49.36
N HIS A 9 -42.99 -78.66 48.72
CA HIS A 9 -41.55 -78.92 48.82
C HIS A 9 -40.71 -77.63 48.64
N GLN A 10 -39.88 -77.36 49.65
CA GLN A 10 -38.75 -76.41 49.71
C GLN A 10 -37.42 -77.18 49.40
N PRO A 11 -36.23 -76.55 49.30
CA PRO A 11 -35.83 -75.38 48.51
C PRO A 11 -34.46 -75.56 47.78
N ASN A 12 -34.08 -74.53 46.99
CA ASN A 12 -32.71 -74.08 46.61
C ASN A 12 -31.89 -74.90 45.57
N PRO A 13 -30.95 -74.28 44.82
CA PRO A 13 -30.16 -73.09 45.20
C PRO A 13 -30.00 -71.96 44.16
N GLU A 14 -29.58 -70.85 44.74
CA GLU A 14 -29.16 -69.55 44.21
C GLU A 14 -27.93 -69.68 43.28
N TYR A 15 -28.03 -69.12 42.07
CA TYR A 15 -26.92 -68.97 41.13
C TYR A 15 -26.61 -67.48 40.96
N ASP A 16 -25.37 -67.13 41.25
CA ASP A 16 -24.70 -65.84 41.10
C ASP A 16 -24.61 -65.45 39.61
N ALA A 17 -25.09 -64.25 39.27
CA ALA A 17 -25.09 -63.71 37.90
C ALA A 17 -24.27 -62.42 37.86
N THR A 18 -22.96 -62.57 37.68
CA THR A 18 -22.05 -61.50 37.29
C THR A 18 -21.70 -61.62 35.81
N GLN A 19 -22.47 -61.01 34.88
CA GLN A 19 -21.95 -60.62 33.56
C GLN A 19 -22.77 -59.51 32.89
N GLY A 20 -22.06 -58.47 32.41
CA GLY A 20 -22.40 -57.74 31.17
C GLY A 20 -22.94 -56.31 31.32
N VAL A 21 -22.07 -55.31 31.52
CA VAL A 21 -22.39 -53.92 31.19
C VAL A 21 -22.09 -53.71 29.69
N PRO A 22 -23.06 -53.32 28.84
CA PRO A 22 -22.79 -53.05 27.43
C PRO A 22 -22.11 -51.68 27.26
N ALA A 23 -21.03 -51.64 26.47
CA ALA A 23 -20.38 -50.40 26.07
C ALA A 23 -21.29 -49.61 25.12
N THR A 24 -21.77 -48.46 25.57
CA THR A 24 -22.46 -47.48 24.73
C THR A 24 -21.47 -46.75 23.82
N PRO A 25 -21.76 -46.54 22.52
CA PRO A 25 -20.88 -45.75 21.65
C PRO A 25 -20.95 -44.27 22.06
N GLU A 26 -19.81 -43.67 22.42
CA GLU A 26 -19.72 -42.22 22.61
C GLU A 26 -19.95 -41.52 21.27
N ILE A 27 -21.14 -40.96 21.12
CA ILE A 27 -21.45 -40.04 20.03
C ILE A 27 -20.89 -38.68 20.46
N LEU A 28 -19.75 -38.28 19.91
CA LEU A 28 -19.19 -36.94 20.08
C LEU A 28 -20.23 -35.90 19.64
N SER A 29 -20.91 -35.31 20.62
CA SER A 29 -21.90 -34.26 20.40
C SER A 29 -21.23 -33.04 19.75
N PRO A 30 -21.77 -32.48 18.65
CA PRO A 30 -21.23 -31.27 18.03
C PRO A 30 -21.29 -30.05 18.96
N ALA A 31 -22.05 -30.13 20.06
CA ALA A 31 -22.11 -29.08 21.08
C ALA A 31 -20.78 -28.91 21.86
N SER A 32 -19.93 -29.95 21.90
CA SER A 32 -18.61 -29.88 22.54
C SER A 32 -17.62 -28.94 21.82
N VAL A 33 -17.92 -28.57 20.57
CA VAL A 33 -17.11 -27.64 19.77
C VAL A 33 -17.48 -26.17 20.04
N MET A 34 -18.64 -25.91 20.65
CA MET A 34 -19.22 -24.57 20.85
C MET A 34 -18.89 -23.97 22.23
N THR A 35 -17.66 -24.12 22.70
CA THR A 35 -17.19 -23.38 23.89
C THR A 35 -17.02 -21.90 23.54
N SER A 36 -17.34 -20.97 24.45
CA SER A 36 -17.22 -19.52 24.21
C SER A 36 -15.83 -19.10 23.71
N GLN A 37 -14.77 -19.81 24.11
CA GLN A 37 -13.41 -19.61 23.61
C GLN A 37 -13.26 -19.97 22.12
N ASN A 38 -13.86 -21.07 21.67
CA ASN A 38 -13.82 -21.50 20.27
C ASN A 38 -14.59 -20.52 19.38
N LEU A 39 -15.68 -19.93 19.88
CA LEU A 39 -16.43 -18.88 19.17
C LEU A 39 -15.64 -17.58 19.03
N ILE A 40 -14.85 -17.21 20.04
CA ILE A 40 -13.95 -16.04 19.96
C ILE A 40 -12.83 -16.31 18.96
N ILE A 41 -12.19 -17.47 19.00
CA ILE A 41 -11.12 -17.84 18.06
C ILE A 41 -11.65 -17.92 16.63
N ALA A 42 -12.82 -18.52 16.42
CA ALA A 42 -13.46 -18.62 15.11
C ALA A 42 -13.85 -17.23 14.56
N SER A 43 -14.41 -16.35 15.40
CA SER A 43 -14.77 -15.00 14.97
C SER A 43 -13.55 -14.14 14.65
N LEU A 44 -12.46 -14.26 15.43
CA LEU A 44 -11.20 -13.59 15.15
C LEU A 44 -10.56 -14.11 13.85
N SER A 45 -10.55 -15.42 13.65
CA SER A 45 -10.02 -16.04 12.42
C SER A 45 -10.83 -15.63 11.19
N PHE A 46 -12.16 -15.56 11.31
CA PHE A 46 -13.04 -15.11 10.25
C PHE A 46 -12.87 -13.61 9.95
N ALA A 47 -12.72 -12.78 10.98
CA ALA A 47 -12.43 -11.36 10.81
C ALA A 47 -11.09 -11.13 10.10
N VAL A 48 -10.05 -11.86 10.48
CA VAL A 48 -8.73 -11.81 9.81
C VAL A 48 -8.84 -12.27 8.37
N LEU A 49 -9.59 -13.35 8.09
CA LEU A 49 -9.83 -13.84 6.74
C LEU A 49 -10.57 -12.79 5.88
N LEU A 50 -11.63 -12.18 6.41
CA LEU A 50 -12.36 -11.12 5.71
C LEU A 50 -11.50 -9.89 5.49
N PHE A 51 -10.66 -9.51 6.47
CA PHE A 51 -9.74 -8.39 6.33
C PHE A 51 -8.68 -8.67 5.26
N ALA A 52 -8.10 -9.88 5.26
CA ALA A 52 -7.15 -10.31 4.24
C ALA A 52 -7.82 -10.37 2.85
N LEU A 53 -9.04 -10.90 2.76
CA LEU A 53 -9.79 -10.98 1.51
C LEU A 53 -10.14 -9.58 1.01
N PHE A 54 -10.59 -8.69 1.88
CA PHE A 54 -10.84 -7.28 1.58
C PHE A 54 -9.57 -6.62 1.03
N PHE A 55 -8.43 -6.80 1.70
CA PHE A 55 -7.14 -6.24 1.27
C PHE A 55 -6.70 -6.79 -0.10
N VAL A 56 -6.89 -8.09 -0.36
CA VAL A 56 -6.59 -8.69 -1.66
C VAL A 56 -7.54 -8.19 -2.76
N PHE A 57 -8.83 -8.01 -2.46
CA PHE A 57 -9.82 -7.54 -3.41
C PHE A 57 -9.71 -6.05 -3.72
N THR A 58 -9.42 -5.20 -2.72
CA THR A 58 -9.14 -3.78 -2.95
C THR A 58 -7.88 -3.63 -3.77
N ARG A 59 -6.80 -4.35 -3.43
CA ARG A 59 -5.53 -4.29 -4.16
C ARG A 59 -5.66 -4.73 -5.64
N LYS A 60 -6.52 -5.70 -5.95
CA LYS A 60 -6.81 -6.12 -7.34
C LYS A 60 -7.61 -5.10 -8.14
N ARG A 61 -8.39 -4.21 -7.49
CA ARG A 61 -9.17 -3.18 -8.20
C ARG A 61 -8.32 -2.00 -8.70
N PHE A 62 -7.09 -1.85 -8.21
CA PHE A 62 -6.20 -0.73 -8.57
C PHE A 62 -5.13 -1.09 -9.63
N ALA A 63 -5.17 -2.31 -10.18
CA ALA A 63 -4.25 -2.68 -11.26
C ALA A 63 -4.73 -2.03 -12.57
N SER A 64 -4.27 -0.81 -12.84
CA SER A 64 -4.36 -0.22 -14.17
C SER A 64 -3.75 -1.18 -15.20
N ARG A 65 -4.35 -1.24 -16.39
CA ARG A 65 -3.87 -2.03 -17.54
C ARG A 65 -2.65 -1.42 -18.23
N GLY A 66 -2.22 -0.24 -17.77
CA GLY A 66 -1.04 0.45 -18.26
C GLY A 66 0.25 -0.33 -18.04
N ASN A 67 1.31 0.05 -18.76
CA ASN A 67 2.65 -0.52 -18.62
C ASN A 67 3.69 0.54 -18.22
N TYR A 68 3.27 1.78 -17.96
CA TYR A 68 4.18 2.84 -17.52
C TYR A 68 4.29 2.97 -16.00
N LEU A 69 5.51 3.17 -15.53
CA LEU A 69 5.82 3.74 -14.21
C LEU A 69 6.20 5.21 -14.42
N LEU A 70 5.42 6.13 -13.90
CA LEU A 70 5.74 7.56 -13.95
C LEU A 70 6.53 7.97 -12.70
N LEU A 71 7.76 8.46 -12.88
CA LEU A 71 8.55 9.07 -11.80
C LEU A 71 8.26 10.57 -11.78
N LEU A 72 7.51 11.01 -10.77
CA LEU A 72 7.09 12.40 -10.57
C LEU A 72 7.72 12.97 -9.29
N GLY A 73 7.66 14.29 -9.12
CA GLY A 73 8.19 14.95 -7.92
C GLY A 73 9.07 16.17 -8.23
N PRO A 74 9.40 16.98 -7.20
CA PRO A 74 10.17 18.22 -7.37
C PRO A 74 11.54 17.98 -8.00
N SER A 75 12.14 19.04 -8.55
CA SER A 75 13.55 19.01 -8.97
C SER A 75 14.44 18.55 -7.82
N ASP A 76 15.52 17.84 -8.18
CA ASP A 76 16.52 17.29 -7.24
C ASP A 76 16.01 16.24 -6.25
N ALA A 77 14.77 15.75 -6.39
CA ALA A 77 14.24 14.66 -5.56
C ALA A 77 14.99 13.32 -5.74
N GLY A 78 15.69 13.13 -6.87
CA GLY A 78 16.39 11.89 -7.21
C GLY A 78 15.67 11.00 -8.24
N LYS A 79 14.70 11.53 -9.00
CA LYS A 79 13.95 10.78 -10.04
C LYS A 79 14.87 10.11 -11.07
N THR A 80 15.76 10.90 -11.67
CA THR A 80 16.74 10.41 -12.65
C THR A 80 17.77 9.46 -12.04
N ALA A 81 18.12 9.65 -10.76
CA ALA A 81 19.00 8.75 -10.02
C ALA A 81 18.34 7.37 -9.79
N ILE A 82 17.05 7.36 -9.43
CA ILE A 82 16.24 6.14 -9.35
C ILE A 82 16.18 5.45 -10.71
N LEU A 83 15.82 6.18 -11.78
CA LEU A 83 15.77 5.62 -13.14
C LEU A 83 17.12 5.00 -13.55
N SER A 84 18.21 5.72 -13.34
CA SER A 84 19.56 5.24 -13.66
C SER A 84 19.91 3.97 -12.90
N THR A 85 19.57 3.92 -11.60
CA THR A 85 19.82 2.74 -10.77
C THR A 85 18.97 1.54 -11.19
N LEU A 86 17.72 1.76 -11.61
CA LEU A 86 16.85 0.70 -12.12
C LEU A 86 17.39 0.08 -13.42
N VAL A 87 17.87 0.93 -14.33
CA VAL A 87 18.37 0.53 -15.66
C VAL A 87 19.78 -0.05 -15.59
N TYR A 88 20.71 0.66 -14.95
CA TYR A 88 22.14 0.34 -14.97
C TYR A 88 22.63 -0.41 -13.74
N LYS A 89 21.78 -0.61 -12.72
CA LYS A 89 22.11 -1.20 -11.41
C LYS A 89 23.06 -0.36 -10.53
N TYR A 90 23.42 0.85 -10.96
CA TYR A 90 24.19 1.81 -10.18
C TYR A 90 23.72 3.25 -10.44
N THR A 91 24.02 4.16 -9.50
CA THR A 91 23.59 5.56 -9.58
C THR A 91 24.58 6.40 -10.37
N LEU A 92 24.14 6.97 -11.50
CA LEU A 92 24.94 7.93 -12.28
C LEU A 92 24.85 9.35 -11.68
N PRO A 93 25.89 10.18 -11.81
CA PRO A 93 25.77 11.62 -11.61
C PRO A 93 24.69 12.19 -12.53
N THR A 94 23.74 12.95 -11.98
CA THR A 94 22.60 13.48 -12.74
C THR A 94 22.47 15.00 -12.58
N HIS A 95 21.95 15.64 -13.63
CA HIS A 95 21.55 17.04 -13.63
C HIS A 95 20.04 17.15 -13.80
N THR A 96 19.48 18.35 -13.64
CA THR A 96 18.05 18.58 -13.82
C THR A 96 17.59 18.19 -15.23
N SER A 97 16.68 17.22 -15.33
CA SER A 97 16.09 16.79 -16.61
C SER A 97 15.31 17.92 -17.28
N MET A 98 15.56 18.14 -18.57
CA MET A 98 14.86 19.13 -19.41
C MET A 98 13.86 18.49 -20.37
N GLN A 99 13.91 17.17 -20.54
CA GLN A 99 13.01 16.36 -21.36
C GLN A 99 12.64 15.08 -20.60
N THR A 100 11.48 14.52 -20.94
CA THR A 100 11.03 13.24 -20.41
C THR A 100 11.90 12.10 -20.94
N ASN A 101 12.39 11.23 -20.05
CA ASN A 101 13.23 10.10 -20.41
C ASN A 101 12.46 8.78 -20.22
N LEU A 102 12.51 7.89 -21.20
CA LEU A 102 11.84 6.59 -21.18
C LEU A 102 12.89 5.49 -21.19
N ALA A 103 12.81 4.57 -20.23
CA ALA A 103 13.63 3.37 -20.22
C ALA A 103 12.80 2.13 -19.94
N GLU A 104 13.21 1.00 -20.50
CA GLU A 104 12.62 -0.30 -20.19
C GLU A 104 13.39 -0.93 -19.02
N VAL A 105 12.67 -1.27 -17.95
CA VAL A 105 13.24 -1.85 -16.74
C VAL A 105 12.73 -3.28 -16.59
N THR A 106 13.64 -4.25 -16.60
CA THR A 106 13.31 -5.65 -16.28
C THR A 106 13.27 -5.83 -14.77
N LEU A 107 12.11 -6.26 -14.26
CA LEU A 107 11.93 -6.56 -12.83
C LEU A 107 12.66 -7.88 -12.48
N PRO A 108 13.46 -7.92 -11.40
CA PRO A 108 14.31 -9.05 -11.04
C PRO A 108 13.60 -10.41 -10.99
N ASN A 109 12.45 -10.50 -10.32
CA ASN A 109 11.81 -11.79 -10.03
C ASN A 109 10.69 -12.16 -11.01
N ALA A 110 10.13 -11.19 -11.72
CA ALA A 110 8.92 -11.41 -12.53
C ALA A 110 9.20 -11.70 -14.02
N GLN A 111 10.44 -11.49 -14.51
CA GLN A 111 10.77 -11.41 -15.94
C GLN A 111 9.86 -10.46 -16.75
N LYS A 112 9.09 -9.60 -16.06
CA LYS A 112 8.22 -8.59 -16.65
C LYS A 112 9.03 -7.33 -16.87
N THR A 113 8.82 -6.70 -18.02
CA THR A 113 9.38 -5.38 -18.30
C THR A 113 8.34 -4.31 -17.99
N ILE A 114 8.77 -3.25 -17.31
CA ILE A 114 7.97 -2.05 -17.06
C ILE A 114 8.67 -0.87 -17.71
N ARG A 115 7.92 -0.05 -18.45
CA ARG A 115 8.47 1.15 -19.08
C ARG A 115 8.43 2.27 -18.05
N THR A 116 9.60 2.73 -17.62
CA THR A 116 9.72 3.79 -16.62
C THR A 116 9.97 5.12 -17.31
N ILE A 117 9.19 6.13 -16.94
CA ILE A 117 9.22 7.47 -17.50
C ILE A 117 9.67 8.45 -16.41
N ASP A 118 10.84 9.07 -16.57
CA ASP A 118 11.33 10.17 -15.73
C ASP A 118 10.81 11.49 -16.29
N VAL A 119 9.90 12.13 -15.54
CA VAL A 119 9.31 13.42 -15.93
C VAL A 119 10.07 14.56 -15.23
N PRO A 120 10.46 15.63 -15.95
CA PRO A 120 11.08 16.80 -15.36
C PRO A 120 10.31 17.40 -14.18
N GLY A 121 11.01 17.75 -13.10
CA GLY A 121 10.39 18.31 -11.89
C GLY A 121 10.14 19.82 -11.93
N HIS A 122 10.61 20.52 -12.96
CA HIS A 122 10.56 21.98 -13.02
C HIS A 122 9.13 22.47 -13.33
N PRO A 123 8.60 23.49 -12.63
CA PRO A 123 7.18 23.91 -12.75
C PRO A 123 6.68 24.18 -14.18
N ARG A 124 7.54 24.68 -15.07
CA ARG A 124 7.20 24.93 -16.49
C ARG A 124 6.94 23.67 -17.33
N ILE A 125 7.54 22.55 -16.97
CA ILE A 125 7.59 21.34 -17.81
C ILE A 125 7.11 20.08 -17.08
N ARG A 126 6.77 20.21 -15.78
CA ARG A 126 6.27 19.09 -14.97
C ARG A 126 4.94 18.53 -15.47
N ASP A 127 4.13 19.32 -16.17
CA ASP A 127 2.81 18.89 -16.65
C ASP A 127 2.83 17.84 -17.77
N GLN A 128 4.01 17.53 -18.33
CA GLN A 128 4.19 16.48 -19.35
C GLN A 128 3.72 15.09 -18.89
N PHE A 129 3.61 14.85 -17.57
CA PHE A 129 3.11 13.56 -17.08
C PHE A 129 1.65 13.28 -17.49
N LYS A 130 0.85 14.32 -17.74
CA LYS A 130 -0.58 14.19 -18.07
C LYS A 130 -0.79 13.40 -19.36
N ASP A 131 0.12 13.52 -20.31
CA ASP A 131 0.08 12.79 -21.59
C ASP A 131 0.28 11.28 -21.41
N TYR A 132 1.02 10.88 -20.38
CA TYR A 132 1.33 9.47 -20.10
C TYR A 132 0.43 8.86 -19.01
N LEU A 133 -0.30 9.70 -18.26
CA LEU A 133 -1.14 9.26 -17.15
C LEU A 133 -2.20 8.23 -17.55
N PRO A 134 -2.85 8.32 -18.73
CA PRO A 134 -3.82 7.31 -19.15
C PRO A 134 -3.23 5.90 -19.36
N GLU A 135 -1.95 5.82 -19.71
CA GLU A 135 -1.25 4.55 -19.94
C GLU A 135 -0.38 4.14 -18.72
N ALA A 136 -0.47 4.90 -17.62
CA ALA A 136 0.27 4.63 -16.40
C ALA A 136 -0.33 3.43 -15.67
N LYS A 137 0.54 2.50 -15.27
CA LYS A 137 0.24 1.45 -14.30
C LYS A 137 0.36 1.98 -12.88
N ALA A 138 1.41 2.76 -12.66
CA ALA A 138 1.81 3.27 -11.36
C ALA A 138 2.42 4.67 -11.49
N VAL A 139 2.23 5.48 -10.45
CA VAL A 139 2.86 6.78 -10.26
C VAL A 139 3.71 6.71 -9.00
N ALA A 140 5.01 6.91 -9.14
CA ALA A 140 5.94 7.07 -8.03
C ALA A 140 6.27 8.55 -7.85
N PHE A 141 5.71 9.17 -6.81
CA PHE A 141 5.99 10.54 -6.43
C PHE A 141 7.20 10.58 -5.50
N VAL A 142 8.35 10.98 -6.03
CA VAL A 142 9.64 10.99 -5.35
C VAL A 142 9.83 12.28 -4.56
N VAL A 143 10.16 12.15 -3.27
CA VAL A 143 10.39 13.26 -2.35
C VAL A 143 11.74 13.09 -1.68
N ASP A 144 12.54 14.15 -1.67
CA ASP A 144 13.79 14.18 -0.90
C ASP A 144 13.49 14.34 0.61
N ALA A 145 13.69 13.26 1.36
CA ALA A 145 13.40 13.22 2.79
C ALA A 145 14.31 14.14 3.63
N SER A 146 15.48 14.52 3.11
CA SER A 146 16.42 15.40 3.80
C SER A 146 16.04 16.89 3.69
N THR A 147 15.34 17.27 2.61
CA THR A 147 14.98 18.67 2.34
C THR A 147 13.50 18.98 2.53
N VAL A 148 12.64 17.96 2.66
CA VAL A 148 11.16 18.08 2.78
C VAL A 148 10.68 19.10 3.84
N SER A 149 11.43 19.32 4.93
CA SER A 149 11.05 20.32 5.95
C SER A 149 11.21 21.76 5.51
N ARG A 150 12.07 22.03 4.52
CA ARG A 150 12.30 23.38 3.98
C ARG A 150 11.43 23.65 2.75
N ASN A 151 11.24 22.65 1.90
CA ASN A 151 10.51 22.79 0.63
C ASN A 151 9.10 22.17 0.66
N GLY A 152 8.62 21.70 1.81
CA GLY A 152 7.37 20.94 1.96
C GLY A 152 6.15 21.58 1.29
N ALA A 153 5.99 22.90 1.37
CA ALA A 153 4.88 23.61 0.71
C ALA A 153 4.91 23.47 -0.82
N ALA A 154 6.09 23.60 -1.44
CA ALA A 154 6.26 23.44 -2.89
C ALA A 154 6.14 21.97 -3.33
N VAL A 155 6.58 21.04 -2.48
CA VAL A 155 6.38 19.60 -2.73
C VAL A 155 4.89 19.25 -2.67
N ALA A 156 4.18 19.74 -1.65
CA ALA A 156 2.75 19.52 -1.48
C ALA A 156 1.92 20.16 -2.60
N GLU A 157 2.33 21.31 -3.12
CA GLU A 157 1.73 21.88 -4.34
C GLU A 157 1.81 20.92 -5.52
N HIS A 158 3.01 20.42 -5.81
CA HIS A 158 3.20 19.51 -6.92
C HIS A 158 2.41 18.21 -6.70
N LEU A 159 2.41 17.69 -5.48
CA LEU A 159 1.63 16.51 -5.15
C LEU A 159 0.13 16.77 -5.34
N HIS A 160 -0.40 17.91 -4.88
CA HIS A 160 -1.79 18.27 -5.11
C HIS A 160 -2.14 18.26 -6.60
N HIS A 161 -1.29 18.80 -7.47
CA HIS A 161 -1.52 18.76 -8.92
C HIS A 161 -1.57 17.32 -9.46
N VAL A 162 -0.76 16.41 -8.92
CA VAL A 162 -0.80 14.99 -9.27
C VAL A 162 -2.08 14.32 -8.75
N LEU A 163 -2.48 14.58 -7.50
CA LEU A 163 -3.73 14.04 -6.92
C LEU A 163 -4.97 14.53 -7.69
N HIS A 164 -5.00 15.81 -8.06
CA HIS A 164 -6.04 16.37 -8.92
C HIS A 164 -6.07 15.65 -10.28
N ALA A 165 -4.93 15.46 -10.92
CA ALA A 165 -4.87 14.76 -12.21
C ALA A 165 -5.35 13.30 -12.12
N LEU A 166 -5.01 12.60 -11.03
CA LEU A 166 -5.46 11.22 -10.78
C LEU A 166 -6.97 11.12 -10.58
N THR A 167 -7.56 12.05 -9.81
CA THR A 167 -9.00 12.09 -9.51
C THR A 167 -9.84 12.70 -10.64
N SER A 168 -9.20 13.35 -11.60
CA SER A 168 -9.83 13.90 -12.80
C SER A 168 -9.86 12.90 -13.97
N LEU A 169 -9.29 11.70 -13.81
CA LEU A 169 -9.37 10.66 -14.83
C LEU A 169 -10.83 10.24 -15.08
N PRO A 170 -11.20 9.87 -16.32
CA PRO A 170 -12.55 9.43 -16.63
C PRO A 170 -12.98 8.23 -15.77
N PRO A 171 -14.26 8.12 -15.34
CA PRO A 171 -14.73 6.98 -14.55
C PRO A 171 -14.56 5.60 -15.21
N SER A 172 -14.40 5.58 -16.54
CA SER A 172 -14.11 4.36 -17.31
C SER A 172 -12.68 3.85 -17.14
N GLN A 173 -11.80 4.67 -16.55
CA GLN A 173 -10.39 4.38 -16.38
C GLN A 173 -10.07 4.08 -14.92
N ILE A 174 -9.37 2.97 -14.69
CA ILE A 174 -8.85 2.64 -13.37
C ILE A 174 -7.65 3.56 -13.11
N PRO A 175 -7.65 4.35 -12.02
CA PRO A 175 -6.53 5.20 -11.70
C PRO A 175 -5.27 4.37 -11.42
N PRO A 176 -4.07 4.83 -11.82
CA PRO A 176 -2.83 4.13 -11.53
C PRO A 176 -2.56 4.12 -10.02
N ALA A 177 -1.86 3.09 -9.54
CA ALA A 177 -1.46 3.03 -8.14
C ALA A 177 -0.48 4.15 -7.79
N LEU A 178 -0.68 4.83 -6.66
CA LEU A 178 0.17 5.92 -6.20
C LEU A 178 1.09 5.47 -5.07
N VAL A 179 2.39 5.67 -5.25
CA VAL A 179 3.40 5.48 -4.21
C VAL A 179 4.18 6.77 -3.97
N ILE A 180 4.33 7.15 -2.70
CA ILE A 180 5.19 8.24 -2.27
C ILE A 180 6.54 7.66 -1.86
N VAL A 181 7.58 8.01 -2.60
CA VAL A 181 8.94 7.51 -2.37
C VAL A 181 9.73 8.57 -1.60
N ALA A 182 9.93 8.34 -0.31
CA ALA A 182 10.84 9.11 0.54
C ALA A 182 12.29 8.72 0.20
N HIS A 183 12.88 9.42 -0.76
CA HIS A 183 14.22 9.18 -1.27
C HIS A 183 15.29 9.91 -0.44
N LYS A 184 16.55 9.50 -0.64
CA LYS A 184 17.74 9.96 0.10
C LYS A 184 17.64 9.71 1.60
N SER A 185 17.07 8.56 1.99
CA SER A 185 16.95 8.19 3.41
C SER A 185 18.30 8.05 4.10
N ASP A 186 19.36 7.75 3.35
CA ASP A 186 20.76 7.67 3.82
C ASP A 186 21.28 8.98 4.43
N LEU A 187 20.73 10.12 4.02
CA LEU A 187 21.08 11.43 4.60
C LEU A 187 20.45 11.67 5.98
N LEU A 188 19.52 10.82 6.40
CA LEU A 188 18.93 10.86 7.73
C LEU A 188 19.70 9.96 8.69
N LYS A 189 20.02 10.49 9.86
CA LYS A 189 20.67 9.72 10.92
C LYS A 189 19.66 8.74 11.51
N SER A 190 19.95 7.44 11.41
CA SER A 190 19.15 6.41 12.08
C SER A 190 19.09 6.69 13.59
N SER A 191 17.94 6.43 14.19
CA SER A 191 17.75 6.51 15.64
C SER A 191 17.90 5.11 16.25
N ALA A 192 18.07 5.03 17.57
CA ALA A 192 18.03 3.75 18.30
C ALA A 192 16.70 3.01 18.14
N THR A 193 15.62 3.72 17.80
CA THR A 193 14.25 3.21 17.75
C THR A 193 13.69 3.01 16.34
N ALA A 194 14.33 3.53 15.29
CA ALA A 194 13.80 3.49 13.93
C ALA A 194 14.92 3.58 12.90
N SER A 195 14.79 2.78 11.83
CA SER A 195 15.68 2.83 10.66
C SER A 195 15.57 4.17 9.94
N ALA A 196 16.62 4.55 9.21
CA ALA A 196 16.65 5.79 8.44
C ALA A 196 15.51 5.87 7.41
N GLN A 197 15.14 4.73 6.80
CA GLN A 197 14.01 4.59 5.88
C GLN A 197 12.68 4.88 6.58
N GLN A 198 12.45 4.32 7.77
CA GLN A 198 11.21 4.55 8.51
C GLN A 198 11.09 6.01 8.96
N LEU A 199 12.20 6.61 9.38
CA LEU A 199 12.26 8.04 9.72
C LEU A 199 11.96 8.93 8.50
N ALA A 200 12.49 8.57 7.32
CA ALA A 200 12.20 9.25 6.07
C ALA A 200 10.71 9.22 5.74
N ILE A 201 10.10 8.03 5.80
CA ILE A 201 8.67 7.83 5.54
C ILE A 201 7.82 8.69 6.49
N ASN A 202 8.07 8.59 7.80
CA ASN A 202 7.29 9.32 8.80
C ASN A 202 7.42 10.84 8.61
N ARG A 203 8.64 11.33 8.36
CA ARG A 203 8.91 12.76 8.13
C ARG A 203 8.16 13.28 6.90
N VAL A 204 8.27 12.57 5.78
CA VAL A 204 7.61 12.95 4.52
C VAL A 204 6.09 12.92 4.69
N ARG A 205 5.53 11.85 5.27
CA ARG A 205 4.09 11.72 5.54
C ARG A 205 3.55 12.90 6.35
N THR A 206 4.10 13.14 7.54
CA THR A 206 3.61 14.19 8.44
C THR A 206 3.70 15.59 7.82
N ILE A 207 4.76 15.87 7.06
CA ILE A 207 4.92 17.18 6.42
C ILE A 207 3.92 17.35 5.29
N LEU A 208 3.75 16.34 4.43
CA LEU A 208 2.82 16.43 3.31
C LEU A 208 1.36 16.51 3.79
N GLU A 209 0.95 15.71 4.78
CA GLU A 209 -0.40 15.78 5.34
C GLU A 209 -0.71 17.19 5.88
N ARG A 210 0.22 17.76 6.65
CA ARG A 210 0.09 19.11 7.20
C ARG A 210 0.00 20.19 6.12
N GLU A 211 0.84 20.13 5.10
CA GLU A 211 0.84 21.14 4.02
C GLU A 211 -0.35 20.99 3.07
N LEU A 212 -0.82 19.77 2.82
CA LEU A 212 -2.02 19.50 2.03
C LEU A 212 -3.28 19.94 2.79
N GLU A 213 -3.37 19.72 4.11
CA GLU A 213 -4.46 20.24 4.94
C GLU A 213 -4.50 21.77 4.93
N LYS A 214 -3.32 22.41 5.03
CA LYS A 214 -3.22 23.87 4.92
C LYS A 214 -3.73 24.37 3.56
N ARG A 215 -3.42 23.65 2.47
CA ARG A 215 -3.92 23.98 1.13
C ARG A 215 -5.44 23.82 1.04
N ARG A 216 -5.96 22.67 1.49
CA ARG A 216 -7.40 22.37 1.53
C ARG A 216 -8.19 23.44 2.29
N THR A 217 -7.71 23.84 3.47
CA THR A 217 -8.34 24.88 4.28
C THR A 217 -8.20 26.28 3.68
N SER A 218 -7.05 26.62 3.09
CA SER A 218 -6.85 27.91 2.43
C SER A 218 -7.75 28.10 1.20
N GLN A 219 -7.97 27.03 0.43
CA GLN A 219 -8.88 27.06 -0.72
C GLN A 219 -10.34 27.08 -0.27
N ALA A 220 -10.72 26.31 0.76
CA ALA A 220 -12.06 26.35 1.33
C ALA A 220 -12.41 27.72 1.97
N GLY A 221 -11.44 28.39 2.59
CA GLY A 221 -11.62 29.72 3.20
C GLY A 221 -11.57 30.89 2.21
N GLY A 222 -11.00 30.71 1.02
CA GLY A 222 -10.89 31.73 -0.03
C GLY A 222 -12.18 31.97 -0.83
N VAL A 223 -13.12 31.04 -0.79
CA VAL A 223 -14.40 31.10 -1.54
C VAL A 223 -15.40 32.11 -0.96
N GLY A 224 -15.07 32.79 0.15
CA GLY A 224 -15.97 33.71 0.85
C GLY A 224 -16.09 35.14 0.29
N VAL A 225 -15.32 35.55 -0.73
CA VAL A 225 -15.29 36.96 -1.19
C VAL A 225 -15.63 37.17 -2.67
N GLU A 226 -15.60 36.14 -3.52
CA GLU A 226 -15.86 36.30 -4.97
C GLU A 226 -16.77 35.21 -5.55
N SER A 227 -18.00 35.07 -5.06
CA SER A 227 -19.02 34.28 -5.79
C SER A 227 -20.44 34.81 -5.57
N LEU A 228 -20.68 35.98 -6.15
CA LEU A 228 -22.01 36.41 -6.57
C LEU A 228 -22.02 36.44 -8.10
N GLY A 229 -22.37 35.30 -8.71
CA GLY A 229 -22.78 35.25 -10.11
C GLY A 229 -21.78 34.57 -11.05
N ALA A 230 -21.74 33.24 -11.02
CA ALA A 230 -21.53 32.43 -12.22
C ALA A 230 -22.06 31.02 -11.94
N GLU A 231 -23.21 30.66 -12.52
CA GLU A 231 -23.57 29.26 -12.69
C GLU A 231 -22.55 28.64 -13.66
N GLY A 232 -21.57 27.96 -13.09
CA GLY A 232 -20.53 27.26 -13.81
C GLY A 232 -19.78 26.35 -12.83
N ASP A 233 -19.73 25.07 -13.14
CA ASP A 233 -19.07 23.96 -12.44
C ASP A 233 -17.53 24.10 -12.38
N GLU A 234 -17.01 25.32 -12.21
CA GLU A 234 -15.58 25.63 -12.22
C GLU A 234 -15.01 25.85 -10.81
N GLY A 235 -15.83 26.33 -9.86
CA GLY A 235 -15.43 26.45 -8.45
C GLY A 235 -15.27 25.11 -7.71
N SER A 236 -15.88 24.05 -8.25
CA SER A 236 -15.72 22.65 -7.79
C SER A 236 -14.42 22.01 -8.32
N SER A 237 -13.86 22.53 -9.42
CA SER A 237 -12.69 21.94 -10.08
C SER A 237 -11.38 22.22 -9.34
N GLU A 238 -11.21 23.38 -8.69
CA GLU A 238 -9.97 23.71 -7.96
C GLU A 238 -9.84 22.96 -6.62
N LEU A 239 -10.96 22.46 -6.07
CA LEU A 239 -11.00 21.68 -4.84
C LEU A 239 -10.76 20.19 -5.08
N ARG A 240 -10.86 19.75 -6.34
CA ARG A 240 -10.88 18.34 -6.71
C ARG A 240 -9.53 17.69 -6.45
N GLY A 241 -9.53 16.58 -5.71
CA GLY A 241 -8.32 15.79 -5.47
C GLY A 241 -7.73 15.91 -4.07
N LEU A 242 -8.30 16.74 -3.19
CA LEU A 242 -8.05 16.71 -1.74
C LEU A 242 -9.28 16.28 -0.93
N ASP A 243 -10.25 15.66 -1.62
CA ASP A 243 -11.46 15.13 -1.02
C ASP A 243 -11.13 13.98 -0.06
N ILE A 244 -11.80 13.99 1.09
CA ILE A 244 -11.61 12.98 2.14
C ILE A 244 -12.92 12.30 2.50
N SER A 245 -12.86 10.99 2.73
CA SER A 245 -13.97 10.22 3.25
C SER A 245 -14.21 10.62 4.71
N GLY A 246 -15.20 11.48 4.96
CA GLY A 246 -15.65 11.87 6.30
C GLY A 246 -15.18 13.24 6.75
N THR A 247 -15.14 13.44 8.07
CA THR A 247 -14.82 14.74 8.69
C THR A 247 -13.43 14.73 9.34
N GLY A 248 -12.81 15.90 9.38
CA GLY A 248 -11.54 16.16 10.07
C GLY A 248 -10.42 16.61 9.14
N GLU A 249 -9.19 16.48 9.63
CA GLU A 249 -7.97 16.86 8.90
C GLU A 249 -7.63 15.86 7.78
N PHE A 250 -7.01 16.37 6.73
CA PHE A 250 -6.48 15.57 5.63
C PHE A 250 -5.43 14.58 6.13
N LYS A 251 -5.68 13.30 5.84
CA LYS A 251 -4.73 12.20 6.00
C LYS A 251 -4.81 11.33 4.76
N PHE A 252 -3.68 10.76 4.33
CA PHE A 252 -3.66 9.91 3.14
C PHE A 252 -4.55 8.66 3.29
N GLU A 253 -4.74 8.16 4.51
CA GLU A 253 -5.64 7.04 4.82
C GLU A 253 -7.12 7.36 4.59
N LYS A 254 -7.49 8.65 4.62
CA LYS A 254 -8.85 9.13 4.44
C LYS A 254 -9.09 9.72 3.05
N TRP A 255 -8.09 9.69 2.16
CA TRP A 255 -8.19 10.32 0.86
C TRP A 255 -9.08 9.49 -0.08
N ASP A 256 -10.04 10.16 -0.73
CA ASP A 256 -11.03 9.47 -1.60
C ASP A 256 -10.43 8.97 -2.92
N GLY A 257 -9.26 9.47 -3.32
CA GLY A 257 -8.62 9.11 -4.58
C GLY A 257 -7.91 7.75 -4.60
N GLY A 258 -7.91 7.02 -3.49
CA GLY A 258 -7.40 5.65 -3.41
C GLY A 258 -6.31 5.47 -2.34
N GLU A 259 -5.72 4.27 -2.32
CA GLU A 259 -4.65 3.95 -1.37
C GLU A 259 -3.31 4.57 -1.81
N VAL A 260 -2.60 5.16 -0.85
CA VAL A 260 -1.26 5.73 -1.06
C VAL A 260 -0.24 4.98 -0.22
N VAL A 261 0.70 4.33 -0.89
CA VAL A 261 1.79 3.60 -0.22
C VAL A 261 2.98 4.53 0.00
N PHE A 262 3.69 4.38 1.12
CA PHE A 262 4.92 5.12 1.40
C PHE A 262 6.12 4.18 1.47
N LEU A 263 7.18 4.50 0.74
CA LEU A 263 8.41 3.71 0.71
C LEU A 263 9.63 4.59 0.98
N GLY A 264 10.59 4.08 1.74
CA GLY A 264 11.87 4.73 2.00
C GLY A 264 12.95 4.14 1.11
N THR A 265 13.66 4.98 0.36
CA THR A 265 14.72 4.52 -0.55
C THR A 265 15.96 5.41 -0.48
N HIS A 266 17.09 4.86 -0.92
CA HIS A 266 18.35 5.60 -1.06
C HIS A 266 19.06 5.19 -2.35
N SER A 267 19.95 6.07 -2.81
CA SER A 267 20.80 5.78 -3.97
C SER A 267 21.91 4.81 -3.59
N VAL A 268 22.26 3.89 -4.48
CA VAL A 268 23.40 2.99 -4.28
C VAL A 268 24.67 3.76 -4.63
N SER A 269 25.48 4.10 -3.62
CA SER A 269 26.83 4.65 -3.84
C SER A 269 27.83 3.50 -3.90
N ASN A 270 28.44 3.24 -5.06
CA ASN A 270 29.68 2.48 -5.12
C ASN A 270 30.67 3.23 -6.00
N GLY A 271 31.82 3.59 -5.40
CA GLY A 271 32.89 4.30 -6.07
C GLY A 271 33.56 3.44 -7.14
N SER A 272 33.84 4.08 -8.28
CA SER A 272 34.67 3.62 -9.39
C SER A 272 34.20 2.39 -10.18
N GLU A 273 34.31 2.52 -11.51
CA GLU A 273 33.91 1.58 -12.57
C GLU A 273 34.48 0.15 -12.46
N LYS A 274 35.36 -0.16 -11.51
CA LYS A 274 36.05 -1.46 -11.39
C LYS A 274 35.23 -2.59 -10.77
N ALA A 275 34.08 -2.32 -10.18
CA ALA A 275 33.23 -3.36 -9.57
C ALA A 275 32.26 -4.03 -10.57
N ALA A 276 32.17 -3.57 -11.82
CA ALA A 276 31.18 -4.06 -12.79
C ALA A 276 31.42 -5.51 -13.28
N GLN A 277 32.59 -6.11 -13.01
CA GLN A 277 32.92 -7.48 -13.45
C GLN A 277 32.76 -8.57 -12.39
N SER A 278 32.31 -8.25 -11.17
CA SER A 278 32.19 -9.23 -10.08
C SER A 278 30.81 -9.26 -9.41
N ILE A 279 29.76 -8.80 -10.09
CA ILE A 279 28.39 -8.70 -9.56
C ILE A 279 27.48 -9.74 -10.23
N GLU A 280 27.87 -11.02 -10.18
CA GLU A 280 26.93 -12.12 -10.45
C GLU A 280 26.54 -12.91 -9.18
N GLU A 281 27.15 -12.67 -8.02
CA GLU A 281 26.89 -13.54 -6.84
C GLU A 281 26.63 -12.85 -5.49
N LYS A 282 26.42 -11.53 -5.39
CA LYS A 282 25.97 -10.93 -4.12
C LYS A 282 24.81 -9.95 -4.28
N SER A 283 23.62 -10.53 -4.15
CA SER A 283 22.34 -9.87 -3.85
C SER A 283 22.35 -9.26 -2.43
N SER A 284 23.16 -8.23 -2.19
CA SER A 284 23.17 -7.53 -0.90
C SER A 284 22.75 -6.07 -1.08
N ASP A 285 21.47 -5.84 -0.85
CA ASP A 285 20.86 -4.55 -0.46
C ASP A 285 20.99 -3.40 -1.48
N SER A 286 20.26 -3.50 -2.60
CA SER A 286 20.02 -2.31 -3.41
C SER A 286 19.09 -1.37 -2.61
N GLY A 287 19.49 -0.13 -2.37
CA GLY A 287 18.67 0.85 -1.63
C GLY A 287 17.29 1.18 -2.24
N LEU A 288 16.96 0.58 -3.39
CA LEU A 288 15.68 0.61 -4.07
C LEU A 288 14.84 -0.67 -3.88
N SER A 289 15.27 -1.63 -3.06
CA SER A 289 14.56 -2.90 -2.84
C SER A 289 13.08 -2.71 -2.50
N PRO A 290 12.65 -1.77 -1.63
CA PRO A 290 11.23 -1.62 -1.31
C PRO A 290 10.41 -1.18 -2.52
N LEU A 291 11.00 -0.37 -3.42
CA LEU A 291 10.34 0.08 -4.64
C LEU A 291 10.23 -1.08 -5.65
N LEU A 292 11.28 -1.89 -5.79
CA LEU A 292 11.26 -3.06 -6.68
C LEU A 292 10.24 -4.10 -6.23
N GLU A 293 10.21 -4.43 -4.94
CA GLU A 293 9.24 -5.37 -4.36
C GLU A 293 7.81 -4.88 -4.59
N TRP A 294 7.54 -3.59 -4.34
CA TRP A 294 6.23 -3.00 -4.58
C TRP A 294 5.81 -3.05 -6.06
N LEU A 295 6.75 -2.79 -6.98
CA LEU A 295 6.51 -2.90 -8.42
C LEU A 295 6.25 -4.34 -8.85
N GLU A 296 6.93 -5.31 -8.26
CA GLU A 296 6.71 -6.74 -8.53
C GLU A 296 5.34 -7.22 -8.03
N GLU A 297 4.89 -6.77 -6.86
CA GLU A 297 3.55 -7.06 -6.35
C GLU A 297 2.44 -6.45 -7.24
N LEU A 298 2.77 -5.38 -7.97
CA LEU A 298 1.87 -4.70 -8.91
C LEU A 298 1.93 -5.31 -10.32
N ALA A 299 3.04 -5.96 -10.68
CA ALA A 299 3.36 -6.46 -12.02
C ALA A 299 2.49 -7.65 -12.43
#